data_AF-A0A962UUZ3-F1
#
_entry.id   AF-A0A962UUZ3-F1
#
_cell.length_a   1.000
_cell.length_b   1.000
_cell.length_c   1.000
_cell.angle_alpha   90.00
_cell.angle_beta   90.00
_cell.angle_gamma   90.00
#
_symmetry.space_group_name_H-M   'P 1'
#
loop_
_entity.id
_entity.type
_entity.pdbx_description
1 polymer ?
#
loop_
_entity_poly.entity_id
_entity_poly.type
_entity_poly.pdbx_seq_one_letter_code
_entity_poly.pdbx_strand_id
1 'polypeptide(L)'
;LNTSFYVASDAFVSDISFVQLAADAKWITSFNDNNRLLLRAQAGTTWISDDDFDSLPSSKRFFTGGDNSIRGYALDTVAPRDDEGNVLGGRHLLVGSLEYEYRILEQWSIAAFIDTGDAFDDTIDLRTGVGFGLR
;
A
#
# COMPACT_ATOMS: atom_id res chain seq x y z
N LEU A 1 -13.28 0.73 -5.83
CA LEU A 1 -12.40 -0.42 -6.11
C LEU A 1 -11.69 -0.11 -7.41
N ASN A 2 -10.36 -0.01 -7.36
CA ASN A 2 -9.49 0.17 -8.52
C ASN A 2 -8.66 -1.10 -8.69
N THR A 3 -8.47 -1.55 -9.92
CA THR A 3 -7.68 -2.76 -10.23
C THR A 3 -6.81 -2.47 -11.43
N SER A 4 -5.56 -2.94 -11.41
CA SER A 4 -4.62 -2.82 -12.51
C SER A 4 -3.92 -4.15 -12.78
N PHE A 5 -3.59 -4.37 -14.04
CA PHE A 5 -2.95 -5.57 -14.54
C PHE A 5 -1.89 -5.17 -15.58
N TYR A 6 -0.67 -5.67 -15.42
CA TYR A 6 0.43 -5.45 -16.35
C TYR A 6 1.04 -6.79 -16.77
N VAL A 7 1.37 -6.90 -18.06
CA VAL A 7 2.08 -8.04 -18.64
C VAL A 7 3.19 -7.49 -19.52
N ALA A 8 4.41 -7.98 -19.32
CA ALA A 8 5.56 -7.73 -20.18
C ALA A 8 6.25 -9.06 -20.50
N SER A 9 6.74 -9.22 -21.72
CA SER A 9 7.43 -10.43 -22.19
C SER A 9 8.53 -10.08 -23.18
N ASP A 10 9.63 -10.81 -23.09
CA ASP A 10 10.80 -10.78 -23.99
C ASP A 10 10.42 -10.95 -25.49
N ALA A 11 9.38 -11.73 -25.79
CA ALA A 11 8.87 -11.95 -27.14
C ALA A 11 8.24 -10.70 -27.78
N PHE A 12 7.95 -9.66 -26.99
CA PHE A 12 7.28 -8.43 -27.44
C PHE A 12 8.14 -7.16 -27.26
N VAL A 13 9.47 -7.27 -27.35
CA VAL A 13 10.45 -6.16 -27.29
C VAL A 13 10.78 -5.66 -25.87
N SER A 14 10.41 -6.41 -24.82
CA SER A 14 10.81 -6.09 -23.44
C SER A 14 12.17 -6.72 -23.09
N ASP A 15 13.01 -6.02 -22.35
CA ASP A 15 14.26 -6.60 -21.83
C ASP A 15 14.02 -7.58 -20.67
N ILE A 16 12.78 -7.61 -20.13
CA ILE A 16 12.39 -8.38 -18.93
C ILE A 16 10.96 -8.92 -19.08
N SER A 17 10.73 -10.15 -18.62
CA SER A 17 9.39 -10.77 -18.58
C SER A 17 8.80 -10.71 -17.17
N PHE A 18 7.64 -10.07 -17.01
CA PHE A 18 6.92 -10.07 -15.73
C PHE A 18 5.40 -9.98 -15.92
N VAL A 19 4.67 -10.45 -14.91
CA VAL A 19 3.23 -10.25 -14.75
C VAL A 19 2.99 -9.57 -13.42
N GLN A 20 2.18 -8.51 -13.40
CA GLN A 20 1.83 -7.82 -12.17
C GLN A 20 0.32 -7.68 -12.04
N LEU A 21 -0.17 -8.00 -10.85
CA LEU A 21 -1.56 -7.80 -10.44
C LEU A 21 -1.59 -6.88 -9.22
N ALA A 22 -2.47 -5.86 -9.24
CA ALA A 22 -2.67 -4.99 -8.10
C ALA A 22 -4.13 -4.53 -7.97
N ALA A 23 -4.59 -4.41 -6.73
CA ALA A 23 -5.94 -3.97 -6.38
C ALA A 23 -5.94 -3.01 -5.18
N ASP A 24 -6.78 -1.97 -5.25
CA ASP A 24 -7.08 -1.01 -4.17
C ASP A 24 -8.59 -0.95 -3.95
N ALA A 25 -9.02 -1.25 -2.73
CA ALA A 25 -10.41 -1.21 -2.30
C ALA A 25 -10.59 -0.15 -1.22
N LYS A 26 -11.68 0.62 -1.35
CA LYS A 26 -12.13 1.59 -0.34
C LYS A 26 -13.61 1.37 -0.10
N TRP A 27 -13.98 1.27 1.17
CA TRP A 27 -15.35 1.16 1.63
C TRP A 27 -15.61 2.24 2.66
N ILE A 28 -16.68 3.02 2.46
CA ILE A 28 -17.10 4.06 3.38
C ILE A 28 -18.56 3.80 3.73
N THR A 29 -18.86 3.71 5.02
CA THR A 29 -20.23 3.55 5.50
C THR A 29 -20.50 4.49 6.66
N SER A 30 -21.76 4.89 6.78
CA SER A 30 -22.26 5.70 7.88
C SER A 30 -23.38 4.95 8.58
N PHE A 31 -23.30 4.86 9.91
CA PHE A 31 -24.33 4.22 10.72
C PHE A 31 -25.46 5.19 11.06
N ASN A 32 -25.13 6.48 11.17
CA ASN A 32 -26.01 7.63 11.37
C ASN A 32 -25.26 8.90 10.94
N ASP A 33 -25.86 10.07 11.18
CA ASP A 33 -25.31 11.37 10.77
C ASP A 33 -23.99 11.76 11.45
N ASN A 34 -23.63 11.09 12.55
CA ASN A 34 -22.44 11.40 13.33
C ASN A 34 -21.33 10.35 13.23
N ASN A 35 -21.61 9.16 12.68
CA ASN A 35 -20.69 8.02 12.74
C ASN A 35 -20.34 7.56 11.34
N ARG A 36 -19.05 7.59 11.00
CA ARG A 36 -18.55 7.13 9.72
C ARG A 36 -17.37 6.18 9.91
N LEU A 37 -17.38 5.08 9.17
CA LEU A 37 -16.30 4.10 9.12
C LEU A 37 -15.72 4.10 7.72
N LEU A 38 -14.39 4.17 7.64
CA LEU A 38 -13.63 4.06 6.41
C LEU A 38 -12.73 2.84 6.52
N LEU A 39 -12.80 1.96 5.52
CA LEU A 39 -11.92 0.82 5.35
C LEU A 39 -11.17 0.96 4.04
N ARG A 40 -9.87 0.67 4.05
CA ARG A 40 -9.03 0.58 2.85
C ARG A 40 -8.24 -0.71 2.88
N ALA A 41 -8.10 -1.33 1.73
CA ALA A 41 -7.22 -2.48 1.53
C ALA A 41 -6.50 -2.34 0.19
N GLN A 42 -5.20 -2.62 0.17
CA GLN A 42 -4.38 -2.69 -1.03
C GLN A 42 -3.65 -4.01 -1.05
N ALA A 43 -3.61 -4.65 -2.21
CA ALA A 43 -2.85 -5.88 -2.41
C ALA A 43 -2.19 -5.85 -3.80
N GLY A 44 -0.97 -6.35 -3.89
CA GLY A 44 -0.20 -6.38 -5.13
C GLY A 44 0.77 -7.54 -5.16
N THR A 45 1.03 -8.06 -6.34
CA THR A 45 2.02 -9.11 -6.56
C THR A 45 2.61 -9.02 -7.96
N THR A 46 3.91 -9.24 -8.06
CA THR A 46 4.65 -9.28 -9.32
C THR A 46 5.31 -10.65 -9.45
N TRP A 47 4.94 -11.38 -10.49
CA TRP A 47 5.63 -12.60 -10.91
C TRP A 47 6.73 -12.22 -11.90
N ILE A 48 7.97 -12.40 -11.47
CA ILE A 48 9.19 -12.10 -12.20
C ILE A 48 10.26 -13.11 -11.73
N SER A 49 11.25 -13.40 -12.57
CA SER A 49 12.38 -14.23 -12.15
C SER A 49 13.23 -13.50 -11.11
N ASP A 50 13.96 -14.24 -10.28
CA ASP A 50 14.81 -13.62 -9.26
C ASP A 50 15.94 -12.81 -9.87
N ASP A 51 16.54 -13.34 -10.94
CA ASP A 51 17.63 -12.70 -11.69
C ASP A 51 17.18 -11.39 -12.37
N ASP A 52 15.87 -11.25 -12.67
CA ASP A 52 15.32 -10.09 -13.37
C ASP A 52 14.75 -9.02 -12.44
N PHE A 53 14.50 -9.32 -11.17
CA PHE A 53 13.87 -8.35 -10.25
C PHE A 53 14.72 -7.09 -10.06
N ASP A 54 16.05 -7.25 -9.99
CA ASP A 54 16.97 -6.12 -9.89
C ASP A 54 16.92 -5.21 -11.13
N SER A 55 16.55 -5.79 -12.28
CA SER A 55 16.37 -5.05 -13.52
C SER A 55 14.97 -4.41 -13.62
N LEU A 56 14.00 -4.82 -12.79
CA LEU A 56 12.66 -4.26 -12.78
C LEU A 56 12.70 -2.77 -12.37
N PRO A 57 12.22 -1.84 -13.22
CA PRO A 57 12.24 -0.42 -12.89
C PRO A 57 11.50 -0.13 -11.58
N SER A 58 12.01 0.80 -10.78
CA SER A 58 11.41 1.16 -9.49
C SER A 58 9.92 1.51 -9.59
N SER A 59 9.49 2.15 -10.67
CA SER A 59 8.06 2.45 -10.94
C SER A 59 7.13 1.23 -11.03
N LYS A 60 7.70 0.02 -11.15
CA LYS A 60 6.99 -1.27 -11.16
C LYS A 60 7.17 -2.07 -9.88
N ARG A 61 7.96 -1.59 -8.92
CA ARG A 61 8.10 -2.20 -7.60
C ARG A 61 7.07 -1.61 -6.65
N PHE A 62 6.70 -2.35 -5.62
CA PHE A 62 5.76 -1.85 -4.61
C PHE A 62 6.51 -1.14 -3.49
N PHE A 63 5.94 -0.03 -3.03
CA PHE A 63 6.41 0.74 -1.90
C PHE A 63 5.24 1.06 -0.98
N THR A 64 5.51 1.19 0.32
CA THR A 64 4.49 1.59 1.29
C THR A 64 5.10 2.41 2.44
N GLY A 65 4.24 3.04 3.24
CA GLY A 65 4.58 4.11 4.16
C GLY A 65 4.09 5.48 3.68
N GLY A 66 3.72 6.35 4.62
CA GLY A 66 3.15 7.67 4.33
C GLY A 66 1.63 7.71 4.38
N ASP A 67 1.07 8.90 4.15
CA ASP A 67 -0.31 9.24 4.53
C ASP A 67 -1.41 8.45 3.83
N ASN A 68 -1.14 7.95 2.63
CA ASN A 68 -2.10 7.17 1.85
C ASN A 68 -1.97 5.65 2.03
N SER A 69 -1.03 5.22 2.88
CA SER A 69 -0.75 3.81 3.12
C SER A 69 -0.66 3.51 4.62
N ILE A 70 0.50 3.73 5.24
CA ILE A 70 0.74 3.48 6.67
C ILE A 70 1.16 4.81 7.31
N ARG A 71 0.19 5.54 7.87
CA ARG A 71 0.46 6.82 8.54
C ARG A 71 1.42 6.64 9.72
N GLY A 72 2.27 7.62 9.94
CA GLY A 72 3.34 7.58 10.95
C GLY A 72 4.67 7.04 10.42
N TYR A 73 4.70 6.48 9.21
CA TYR A 73 5.94 6.14 8.49
C TYR A 73 6.22 7.16 7.40
N ALA A 74 7.50 7.37 7.09
CA ALA A 74 7.89 8.21 5.97
C ALA A 74 7.44 7.57 4.64
N LEU A 75 7.15 8.41 3.65
CA LEU A 75 6.69 7.99 2.33
C LEU A 75 7.62 6.93 1.74
N ASP A 76 7.04 5.80 1.33
CA ASP A 76 7.74 4.73 0.60
C ASP A 76 8.93 4.11 1.36
N THR A 77 8.95 4.17 2.70
CA THR A 77 10.08 3.68 3.51
C THR A 77 9.90 2.29 4.11
N VAL A 78 8.68 1.73 4.04
CA VAL A 78 8.36 0.38 4.49
C VAL A 78 8.43 -0.55 3.27
N ALA A 79 9.63 -1.05 2.99
CA ALA A 79 9.92 -2.04 1.95
C ALA A 79 11.33 -2.65 2.17
N PRO A 80 11.74 -3.67 1.40
CA PRO A 80 13.10 -4.21 1.42
C PRO A 80 14.15 -3.13 1.13
N ARG A 81 15.36 -3.36 1.65
CA ARG A 81 16.50 -2.45 1.51
C ARG A 81 17.74 -3.22 1.05
N ASP A 82 18.65 -2.51 0.38
CA ASP A 82 20.00 -3.02 0.11
C ASP A 82 20.89 -2.90 1.35
N ASP A 83 22.13 -3.40 1.23
CA ASP A 83 23.14 -3.38 2.29
C ASP A 83 23.56 -1.95 2.68
N GLU A 84 23.42 -0.99 1.76
CA GLU A 84 23.63 0.44 2.00
C GLU A 84 22.43 1.13 2.67
N GLY A 85 21.30 0.44 2.82
CA GLY A 85 20.08 0.91 3.46
C GLY A 85 19.13 1.70 2.54
N ASN A 86 19.37 1.74 1.23
CA ASN A 86 18.46 2.32 0.25
C ASN A 86 17.22 1.46 0.12
N VAL A 87 16.06 2.08 -0.07
CA VAL A 87 14.79 1.34 -0.23
C VAL A 87 14.69 0.80 -1.65
N LEU A 88 14.62 -0.51 -1.79
CA LEU A 88 14.56 -1.19 -3.08
C LEU A 88 13.12 -1.34 -3.61
N GLY A 89 12.13 -1.39 -2.71
CA GLY A 89 10.76 -1.76 -3.04
C GLY A 89 10.59 -3.28 -3.08
N GLY A 90 9.36 -3.75 -2.89
CA GLY A 90 9.03 -5.18 -2.82
C GLY A 90 8.30 -5.71 -4.06
N ARG A 91 8.31 -7.03 -4.23
CA ARG A 91 7.52 -7.78 -5.23
C ARG A 91 6.04 -7.85 -4.91
N HIS A 92 5.72 -7.81 -3.63
CA HIS A 92 4.36 -7.90 -3.11
C HIS A 92 4.03 -6.67 -2.27
N LEU A 93 2.73 -6.39 -2.19
CA LEU A 93 2.17 -5.33 -1.37
C LEU A 93 0.98 -5.90 -0.61
N LEU A 94 0.91 -5.61 0.68
CA LEU A 94 -0.31 -5.80 1.46
C LEU A 94 -0.47 -4.64 2.43
N VAL A 95 -1.56 -3.90 2.32
CA VAL A 95 -1.88 -2.77 3.20
C VAL A 95 -3.35 -2.83 3.59
N GLY A 96 -3.63 -2.61 4.86
CA GLY A 96 -4.97 -2.46 5.42
C GLY A 96 -5.06 -1.20 6.28
N SER A 97 -6.21 -0.54 6.26
CA SER A 97 -6.48 0.61 7.11
C SER A 97 -7.94 0.60 7.56
N LEU A 98 -8.13 0.88 8.84
CA LEU A 98 -9.42 1.12 9.46
C LEU A 98 -9.39 2.48 10.13
N GLU A 99 -10.39 3.29 9.82
CA GLU A 99 -10.57 4.60 10.41
C GLU A 99 -12.02 4.82 10.80
N TYR A 100 -12.19 5.28 12.04
CA TYR A 100 -13.48 5.66 12.58
C TYR A 100 -13.51 7.17 12.78
N GLU A 101 -14.56 7.81 12.29
CA GLU A 101 -14.79 9.24 12.37
C GLU A 101 -16.11 9.51 13.11
N TYR A 102 -16.04 10.40 14.10
CA TYR A 102 -17.18 10.88 14.87
C TYR A 102 -17.36 12.39 14.72
N ARG A 103 -18.52 12.81 14.22
CA ARG A 103 -18.90 14.23 14.10
C ARG A 103 -19.27 14.80 15.46
N ILE A 104 -18.49 15.79 15.91
CA ILE A 104 -18.69 16.50 17.18
C ILE A 104 -19.53 17.77 17.00
N LEU A 105 -19.36 18.48 15.88
CA LEU A 105 -20.13 19.66 15.48
C LEU A 105 -20.44 19.57 13.99
N GLU A 106 -21.37 20.39 13.48
CA GLU A 106 -21.80 20.33 12.06
C GLU A 106 -20.65 20.28 11.05
N GLN A 107 -19.55 20.97 11.35
CA GLN A 107 -18.37 21.10 10.50
C GLN A 107 -17.10 20.47 11.10
N TRP A 108 -17.19 19.82 12.27
CA TRP A 108 -16.03 19.26 12.96
C TRP A 108 -16.25 17.80 13.28
N SER A 109 -15.28 16.99 12.90
CA SER A 109 -15.19 15.58 13.27
C SER A 109 -13.84 15.28 13.91
N ILE A 110 -13.84 14.32 14.83
CA ILE A 110 -12.63 13.65 15.30
C ILE A 110 -12.52 12.30 14.60
N ALA A 111 -11.30 11.84 14.37
CA ALA A 111 -11.06 10.52 13.80
C ALA A 111 -9.98 9.78 14.59
N ALA A 112 -10.08 8.46 14.62
CA ALA A 112 -9.03 7.56 15.07
C ALA A 112 -8.79 6.50 14.00
N PHE A 113 -7.54 6.12 13.81
CA PHE A 113 -7.16 5.17 12.77
C PHE A 113 -6.09 4.20 13.21
N ILE A 114 -6.08 3.05 12.52
CA ILE A 114 -5.02 2.07 12.51
C ILE A 114 -4.75 1.67 11.06
N ASP A 115 -3.49 1.81 10.66
CA ASP A 115 -3.00 1.39 9.36
C ASP A 115 -1.94 0.30 9.58
N THR A 116 -1.95 -0.73 8.76
CA THR A 116 -0.94 -1.80 8.80
C THR A 116 -0.59 -2.23 7.39
N GLY A 117 0.65 -2.60 7.15
CA GLY A 117 1.04 -3.15 5.87
C GLY A 117 2.52 -3.34 5.71
N ASP A 118 2.87 -3.86 4.55
CA ASP A 118 4.24 -4.07 4.12
C ASP A 118 4.34 -4.18 2.60
N ALA A 119 5.50 -3.79 2.07
CA ALA A 119 5.94 -4.18 0.74
C ALA A 119 7.09 -5.16 0.95
N PHE A 120 7.05 -6.32 0.32
CA PHE A 120 7.95 -7.44 0.66
C PHE A 120 8.25 -8.33 -0.54
N ASP A 121 9.30 -9.16 -0.40
CA ASP A 121 9.71 -10.15 -1.41
C ASP A 121 9.30 -11.56 -0.98
N ASP A 122 9.92 -12.13 0.06
CA ASP A 122 9.60 -13.50 0.48
C ASP A 122 8.73 -13.54 1.74
N THR A 123 9.12 -12.78 2.76
CA THR A 123 8.50 -12.78 4.07
C THR A 123 7.93 -11.40 4.38
N ILE A 124 6.66 -11.39 4.80
CA ILE A 124 5.97 -10.18 5.22
C ILE A 124 6.42 -9.75 6.63
N ASP A 125 6.76 -8.48 6.80
CA ASP A 125 7.07 -7.81 8.07
C ASP A 125 6.14 -6.60 8.27
N LEU A 126 4.93 -6.88 8.78
CA LEU A 126 3.89 -5.86 8.94
C LEU A 126 4.34 -4.71 9.84
N ARG A 127 4.31 -3.50 9.29
CA ARG A 127 4.45 -2.25 10.04
C ARG A 127 3.09 -1.66 10.31
N THR A 128 2.89 -1.19 11.55
CA THR A 128 1.60 -0.66 12.00
C THR A 128 1.77 0.77 12.50
N GLY A 129 0.87 1.65 12.05
CA GLY A 129 0.72 3.03 12.49
C GLY A 129 -0.66 3.24 13.11
N VAL A 130 -0.71 3.98 14.21
CA VAL A 130 -1.97 4.35 14.89
C VAL A 130 -1.98 5.85 15.13
N GLY A 131 -3.16 6.45 15.11
CA GLY A 131 -3.26 7.87 15.36
C GLY A 131 -4.68 8.40 15.45
N PHE A 132 -4.76 9.71 15.63
CA PHE A 132 -6.00 10.46 15.71
C PHE A 132 -5.90 11.71 14.83
N GLY A 133 -7.04 12.28 14.46
CA GLY A 133 -7.11 13.46 13.59
C GLY A 133 -8.37 14.30 13.81
N LEU A 134 -8.34 15.49 13.23
CA LEU A 134 -9.46 16.41 13.15
C LEU A 134 -9.81 16.63 11.67
N ARG A 135 -11.10 16.81 11.38
CA ARG A 135 -11.63 17.08 10.04
C ARG A 135 -12.73 18.12 10.09
#